data_AF-A0A9D9TW76-F1
#
_entry.id   AF-A0A9D9TW76-F1
#
_cell.length_a   1.000
_cell.length_b   1.000
_cell.length_c   1.000
_cell.angle_alpha   90.00
_cell.angle_beta   90.00
_cell.angle_gamma   90.00
#
_symmetry.space_group_name_H-M   'P 1'
#
loop_
_entity.id
_entity.type
_entity.pdbx_description
1 polymer ?
#
loop_
_entity_poly.entity_id
_entity_poly.type
_entity_poly.pdbx_seq_one_letter_code
_entity_poly.pdbx_strand_id
1 'polypeptide(L)'
;MKFKLLFVSALTLFFFNCNNSKKEEKKEGEIEVINVDEPIDQGKNKKVTDRDFSVTPENAYNDLMLDSLAMERYIESRQLADKKISLRIRSFYNARNYHFAWFSSKGLTEQARFFWNQYDYAVTHLKDTTLVNSEFYKQAEKYLNQEKMTANSKDSLIRNTEFGFTEHFIRFINSTYEKGYVKRKEQEKFVPIKKIDPIVMADSLLNKKHSDDKYYEQVNDMYAGLKNNLQLYLDITKAGGWPTI
;
A
#
# COMPACT_ATOMS: atom_id res chain seq x y z
N MET A 1 15.84 -35.96 73.01
CA MET A 1 15.19 -37.28 72.93
C MET A 1 13.80 -37.10 72.32
N LYS A 2 13.53 -37.77 71.19
CA LYS A 2 12.21 -38.16 70.63
C LYS A 2 11.14 -37.10 70.28
N PHE A 3 11.02 -36.88 68.97
CA PHE A 3 9.81 -36.82 68.11
C PHE A 3 8.39 -36.86 68.73
N LYS A 4 7.53 -35.94 68.26
CA LYS A 4 6.16 -36.11 67.68
C LYS A 4 5.66 -34.72 67.19
N LEU A 5 5.49 -34.43 65.89
CA LEU A 5 4.30 -34.67 65.02
C LEU A 5 2.96 -34.46 65.77
N LEU A 6 1.94 -33.73 65.32
CA LEU A 6 1.52 -33.11 64.04
C LEU A 6 0.20 -32.34 64.34
N PHE A 7 -0.13 -31.28 63.61
CA PHE A 7 -1.46 -30.80 63.12
C PHE A 7 -1.45 -29.27 62.94
N VAL A 8 -1.03 -28.78 61.76
CA VAL A 8 -1.89 -28.38 60.63
C VAL A 8 -2.89 -27.28 60.99
N SER A 9 -2.52 -26.02 60.70
CA SER A 9 -3.48 -25.02 60.25
C SER A 9 -2.97 -24.45 58.92
N ALA A 10 -3.82 -24.56 57.91
CA ALA A 10 -3.51 -24.20 56.53
C ALA A 10 -3.52 -22.67 56.37
N LEU A 11 -2.39 -22.10 56.00
CA LEU A 11 -2.30 -20.74 55.50
C LEU A 11 -2.20 -20.82 53.97
N THR A 12 -3.34 -20.90 53.29
CA THR A 12 -3.42 -20.75 51.84
C THR A 12 -3.12 -19.30 51.46
N LEU A 13 -1.87 -19.05 51.07
CA LEU A 13 -1.50 -17.86 50.31
C LEU A 13 -2.07 -18.00 48.90
N PHE A 14 -3.21 -17.34 48.64
CA PHE A 14 -3.67 -17.10 47.28
C PHE A 14 -2.70 -16.12 46.61
N PHE A 15 -1.71 -16.66 45.90
CA PHE A 15 -1.06 -15.91 44.82
C PHE A 15 -2.07 -15.81 43.67
N PHE A 16 -2.81 -14.70 43.63
CA PHE A 16 -3.46 -14.28 42.40
C PHE A 16 -2.37 -14.03 41.35
N ASN A 17 -2.23 -15.00 40.47
CA ASN A 17 -1.45 -14.89 39.24
C ASN A 17 -2.13 -13.83 38.36
N CYS A 18 -1.60 -12.61 38.36
CA CYS A 18 -1.99 -11.57 37.41
C CYS A 18 -1.58 -12.01 36.01
N ASN A 19 -2.47 -12.75 35.35
CA ASN A 19 -2.42 -13.00 33.92
C ASN A 19 -2.69 -11.66 33.24
N ASN A 20 -1.62 -10.90 32.95
CA ASN A 20 -1.70 -9.57 32.36
C ASN A 20 -2.00 -9.71 30.87
N SER A 21 -3.19 -10.22 30.53
CA SER A 21 -3.80 -9.94 29.24
C SER A 21 -4.22 -8.48 29.26
N LYS A 22 -3.28 -7.57 28.95
CA LYS A 22 -3.63 -6.20 28.58
C LYS A 22 -4.48 -6.29 27.32
N LYS A 23 -5.80 -6.39 27.49
CA LYS A 23 -6.74 -5.82 26.53
C LYS A 23 -6.43 -4.34 26.54
N GLU A 24 -5.77 -3.85 25.50
CA GLU A 24 -5.72 -2.43 25.22
C GLU A 24 -7.17 -1.94 25.16
N GLU A 25 -7.57 -1.14 26.14
CA GLU A 25 -8.80 -0.38 26.08
C GLU A 25 -8.66 0.58 24.89
N LYS A 26 -9.39 0.31 23.81
CA LYS A 26 -9.54 1.22 22.69
C LYS A 26 -10.08 2.54 23.25
N LYS A 27 -9.29 3.62 23.15
CA LYS A 27 -9.78 4.97 23.38
C LYS A 27 -10.81 5.29 22.31
N GLU A 28 -12.00 5.68 22.76
CA GLU A 28 -13.10 6.12 21.90
C GLU A 28 -12.60 7.27 21.01
N GLY A 29 -12.61 7.07 19.68
CA GLY A 29 -12.22 8.09 18.69
C GLY A 29 -10.89 7.87 17.95
N GLU A 30 -10.11 6.82 18.24
CA GLU A 30 -8.88 6.54 17.49
C GLU A 30 -9.18 5.75 16.19
N ILE A 31 -8.79 6.31 15.05
CA ILE A 31 -8.92 5.67 13.73
C ILE A 31 -8.00 4.45 13.70
N GLU A 32 -8.56 3.25 13.62
CA GLU A 32 -7.78 2.01 13.51
C GLU A 32 -7.13 1.95 12.11
N VAL A 33 -5.83 2.17 12.04
CA VAL A 33 -5.03 2.09 10.80
C VAL A 33 -4.27 0.76 10.71
N ILE A 34 -3.73 0.42 9.54
CA ILE A 34 -2.93 -0.81 9.38
C ILE A 34 -1.45 -0.47 9.58
N ASN A 35 -0.84 -0.94 10.66
CA ASN A 35 0.60 -0.83 10.82
C ASN A 35 1.32 -1.90 9.98
N VAL A 36 1.89 -1.48 8.84
CA VAL A 36 2.63 -2.36 7.92
C VAL A 36 4.07 -2.63 8.36
N ASP A 37 4.59 -1.91 9.34
CA ASP A 37 5.95 -2.10 9.87
C ASP A 37 6.01 -3.11 11.02
N GLU A 38 4.86 -3.59 11.50
CA GLU A 38 4.80 -4.70 12.46
C GLU A 38 5.40 -5.99 11.90
N PRO A 39 5.98 -6.84 12.77
CA PRO A 39 6.41 -8.17 12.40
C PRO A 39 5.29 -9.02 11.79
N ILE A 40 5.67 -9.96 10.93
CA ILE A 40 4.74 -10.92 10.35
C ILE A 40 4.26 -11.90 11.43
N ASP A 41 2.94 -12.02 11.59
CA ASP A 41 2.31 -13.03 12.45
C ASP A 41 2.68 -14.45 11.95
N GLN A 42 3.58 -15.16 12.65
CA GLN A 42 4.08 -16.47 12.24
C GLN A 42 3.01 -17.60 12.22
N GLY A 43 1.81 -17.35 12.76
CA GLY A 43 0.69 -18.30 12.80
C GLY A 43 -0.48 -18.01 11.85
N LYS A 44 -0.45 -16.93 11.07
CA LYS A 44 -1.53 -16.61 10.11
C LYS A 44 -1.06 -16.83 8.68
N ASN A 45 -1.98 -17.27 7.81
CA ASN A 45 -1.69 -17.49 6.41
C ASN A 45 -1.20 -16.18 5.75
N LYS A 46 0.05 -16.17 5.27
CA LYS A 46 0.70 -15.00 4.67
C LYS A 46 -0.03 -14.67 3.37
N LYS A 47 -0.85 -13.62 3.38
CA LYS A 47 -1.60 -13.19 2.18
C LYS A 47 -0.68 -12.43 1.23
N VAL A 48 0.02 -13.18 0.36
CA VAL A 48 0.75 -12.64 -0.79
C VAL A 48 -0.06 -12.89 -2.06
N THR A 49 -0.17 -11.89 -2.94
CA THR A 49 -0.78 -12.11 -4.27
C THR A 49 0.14 -12.98 -5.12
N ASP A 50 -0.41 -14.03 -5.73
CA ASP A 50 0.32 -14.83 -6.72
C ASP A 50 0.72 -14.00 -7.93
N ARG A 51 1.81 -14.39 -8.59
CA ARG A 51 2.31 -13.69 -9.78
C ARG A 51 1.29 -13.81 -10.92
N ASP A 52 0.87 -12.67 -11.46
CA ASP A 52 -0.08 -12.61 -12.57
C ASP A 52 0.64 -12.70 -13.92
N PHE A 53 0.82 -13.92 -14.42
CA PHE A 53 1.46 -14.16 -15.73
C PHE A 53 0.63 -13.71 -16.93
N SER A 54 -0.63 -13.28 -16.74
CA SER A 54 -1.44 -12.74 -17.83
C SER A 54 -1.07 -11.30 -18.20
N VAL A 55 -0.15 -10.67 -17.46
CA VAL A 55 0.46 -9.37 -17.79
C VAL A 55 1.70 -9.62 -18.64
N THR A 56 1.67 -9.18 -19.89
CA THR A 56 2.74 -9.35 -20.88
C THR A 56 3.21 -7.99 -21.39
N PRO A 57 4.39 -7.88 -22.05
CA PRO A 57 4.86 -6.60 -22.58
C PRO A 57 3.87 -5.90 -23.52
N GLU A 58 3.04 -6.68 -24.24
CA GLU A 58 2.06 -6.15 -25.19
C GLU A 58 0.90 -5.45 -24.46
N ASN A 59 0.41 -6.06 -23.38
CA ASN A 59 -0.77 -5.58 -22.64
C ASN A 59 -0.43 -4.80 -21.38
N ALA A 60 0.81 -4.80 -20.91
CA ALA A 60 1.22 -4.07 -19.72
C ALA A 60 1.01 -2.58 -19.90
N TYR A 61 0.62 -1.90 -18.82
CA TYR A 61 0.52 -0.44 -18.82
C TYR A 61 1.90 0.22 -18.99
N ASN A 62 2.92 -0.40 -18.40
CA ASN A 62 4.28 0.11 -18.38
C ASN A 62 5.20 -0.67 -19.33
N ASP A 63 6.18 0.01 -19.90
CA ASP A 63 7.15 -0.53 -20.85
C ASP A 63 8.47 -0.98 -20.21
N LEU A 64 8.64 -0.78 -18.90
CA LEU A 64 9.81 -1.22 -18.15
C LEU A 64 9.51 -2.45 -17.28
N MET A 65 10.51 -3.32 -17.17
CA MET A 65 10.47 -4.56 -16.41
C MET A 65 11.59 -4.63 -15.37
N LEU A 66 11.26 -5.16 -14.20
CA LEU A 66 12.14 -5.39 -13.06
C LEU A 66 12.67 -6.81 -13.05
N ASP A 67 13.90 -6.95 -12.53
CA ASP A 67 14.39 -8.23 -12.02
C ASP A 67 13.74 -8.52 -10.66
N SER A 68 13.06 -9.66 -10.55
CA SER A 68 12.45 -10.10 -9.29
C SER A 68 13.44 -10.21 -8.13
N LEU A 69 14.71 -10.56 -8.40
CA LEU A 69 15.75 -10.63 -7.37
C LEU A 69 16.16 -9.24 -6.89
N ALA A 70 16.04 -8.20 -7.72
CA ALA A 70 16.32 -6.83 -7.29
C ALA A 70 15.34 -6.36 -6.20
N MET A 71 14.06 -6.78 -6.29
CA MET A 71 13.06 -6.49 -5.27
C MET A 71 13.39 -7.19 -3.95
N GLU A 72 13.79 -8.47 -3.98
CA GLU A 72 14.17 -9.19 -2.76
C GLU A 72 15.41 -8.57 -2.10
N ARG A 73 16.45 -8.21 -2.88
CA ARG A 73 17.62 -7.47 -2.38
C ARG A 73 17.24 -6.12 -1.77
N TYR A 74 16.26 -5.42 -2.35
CA TYR A 74 15.75 -4.18 -1.78
C TYR A 74 15.11 -4.44 -0.40
N ILE A 75 14.24 -5.44 -0.28
CA ILE A 75 13.60 -5.83 0.98
C ILE A 75 14.64 -6.19 2.05
N GLU A 76 15.68 -6.93 1.69
CA GLU A 76 16.77 -7.31 2.60
C GLU A 76 17.59 -6.10 3.05
N SER A 77 18.06 -5.29 2.11
CA SER A 77 18.89 -4.11 2.41
C SER A 77 18.16 -3.05 3.24
N ARG A 78 16.84 -2.96 3.12
CA ARG A 78 15.97 -2.09 3.92
C ARG A 78 15.52 -2.73 5.25
N GLN A 79 15.96 -3.96 5.55
CA GLN A 79 15.59 -4.71 6.77
C GLN A 79 14.06 -4.81 6.94
N LEU A 80 13.38 -5.21 5.86
CA LEU A 80 11.92 -5.32 5.82
C LEU A 80 11.42 -6.77 5.82
N ALA A 81 12.33 -7.75 5.70
CA ALA A 81 12.00 -9.14 5.42
C ALA A 81 11.03 -9.78 6.44
N ASP A 82 11.13 -9.40 7.70
CA ASP A 82 10.31 -9.85 8.82
C ASP A 82 9.04 -9.03 9.04
N LYS A 83 8.84 -7.94 8.28
CA LYS A 83 7.72 -6.99 8.43
C LYS A 83 6.60 -7.23 7.42
N LYS A 84 5.37 -6.88 7.79
CA LYS A 84 4.17 -7.01 6.93
C LYS A 84 4.31 -6.27 5.60
N ILE A 85 5.03 -5.15 5.57
CA ILE A 85 5.28 -4.35 4.36
C ILE A 85 5.99 -5.15 3.27
N SER A 86 6.90 -6.07 3.60
CA SER A 86 7.56 -6.89 2.58
C SER A 86 6.58 -7.79 1.82
N LEU A 87 5.54 -8.31 2.50
CA LEU A 87 4.48 -9.08 1.86
C LEU A 87 3.63 -8.20 0.92
N ARG A 88 3.45 -6.92 1.27
CA ARG A 88 2.73 -5.94 0.45
C ARG A 88 3.53 -5.56 -0.79
N ILE A 89 4.84 -5.32 -0.66
CA ILE A 89 5.74 -5.05 -1.79
C ILE A 89 5.75 -6.23 -2.76
N ARG A 90 5.91 -7.47 -2.26
CA ARG A 90 5.84 -8.69 -3.08
C ARG A 90 4.51 -8.80 -3.82
N SER A 91 3.40 -8.59 -3.11
CA SER A 91 2.06 -8.64 -3.72
C SER A 91 1.87 -7.59 -4.81
N PHE A 92 2.38 -6.38 -4.57
CA PHE A 92 2.33 -5.27 -5.52
C PHE A 92 3.01 -5.66 -6.84
N TYR A 93 4.26 -6.14 -6.80
CA TYR A 93 4.97 -6.50 -8.02
C TYR A 93 4.54 -7.84 -8.64
N ASN A 94 4.07 -8.80 -7.84
CA ASN A 94 3.47 -10.02 -8.36
C ASN A 94 2.22 -9.74 -9.21
N ALA A 95 1.35 -8.83 -8.75
CA ALA A 95 0.12 -8.46 -9.45
C ALA A 95 0.37 -7.87 -10.85
N ARG A 96 1.56 -7.32 -11.12
CA ARG A 96 1.92 -6.76 -12.43
C ARG A 96 3.08 -7.46 -13.12
N ASN A 97 3.35 -8.71 -12.73
CA ASN A 97 4.41 -9.52 -13.33
C ASN A 97 5.77 -8.82 -13.37
N TYR A 98 6.12 -8.08 -12.31
CA TYR A 98 7.36 -7.30 -12.22
C TYR A 98 7.52 -6.19 -13.28
N HIS A 99 6.44 -5.68 -13.88
CA HIS A 99 6.51 -4.40 -14.59
C HIS A 99 6.68 -3.25 -13.59
N PHE A 100 7.33 -2.17 -14.02
CA PHE A 100 7.42 -0.95 -13.23
C PHE A 100 6.03 -0.32 -13.00
N ALA A 101 5.90 0.43 -11.91
CA ALA A 101 4.71 1.21 -11.61
C ALA A 101 4.96 2.72 -11.72
N TRP A 102 6.11 3.19 -11.24
CA TRP A 102 6.34 4.62 -11.00
C TRP A 102 7.18 5.28 -12.08
N PHE A 103 8.01 4.50 -12.79
CA PHE A 103 8.75 4.96 -13.96
C PHE A 103 8.33 4.22 -15.23
N SER A 104 8.36 4.93 -16.35
CA SER A 104 8.34 4.41 -17.73
C SER A 104 9.64 4.79 -18.42
N SER A 105 9.90 4.31 -19.64
CA SER A 105 11.08 4.73 -20.41
C SER A 105 11.15 6.25 -20.62
N LYS A 106 9.99 6.93 -20.63
CA LYS A 106 9.82 8.38 -20.77
C LYS A 106 9.85 9.15 -19.44
N GLY A 107 10.12 8.44 -18.34
CA GLY A 107 10.27 8.99 -17.01
C GLY A 107 9.09 8.70 -16.08
N LEU A 108 8.91 9.53 -15.05
CA LEU A 108 7.88 9.31 -14.03
C LEU A 108 6.47 9.27 -14.64
N THR A 109 5.68 8.30 -14.19
CA THR A 109 4.28 8.17 -14.56
C THR A 109 3.42 9.25 -13.89
N GLU A 110 2.24 9.53 -14.45
CA GLU A 110 1.30 10.46 -13.84
C GLU A 110 0.85 10.00 -12.45
N GLN A 111 0.75 8.68 -12.23
CA GLN A 111 0.41 8.13 -10.93
C GLN A 111 1.51 8.38 -9.89
N ALA A 112 2.79 8.37 -10.31
CA ALA A 112 3.90 8.73 -9.44
C ALA A 112 3.86 10.22 -9.05
N ARG A 113 3.60 11.10 -10.02
CA ARG A 113 3.47 12.56 -9.77
C ARG A 113 2.28 12.86 -8.86
N PHE A 114 1.14 12.24 -9.12
CA PHE A 114 -0.04 12.38 -8.28
C PHE A 114 0.21 11.91 -6.85
N PHE A 115 0.77 10.71 -6.68
CA PHE A 115 1.10 10.21 -5.35
C PHE A 115 2.12 11.12 -4.65
N TRP A 116 3.15 11.57 -5.36
CA TRP A 116 4.14 12.47 -4.78
C TRP A 116 3.50 13.74 -4.22
N ASN A 117 2.60 14.38 -4.94
CA ASN A 117 1.94 15.60 -4.45
C ASN A 117 1.23 15.36 -3.10
N GLN A 118 0.56 14.22 -2.94
CA GLN A 118 -0.09 13.86 -1.69
C GLN A 118 0.91 13.53 -0.58
N TYR A 119 1.97 12.79 -0.94
CA TYR A 119 3.01 12.37 -0.01
C TYR A 119 3.82 13.58 0.49
N ASP A 120 4.24 14.45 -0.42
CA ASP A 120 4.97 15.68 -0.13
C ASP A 120 4.17 16.62 0.76
N TYR A 121 2.89 16.84 0.44
CA TYR A 121 1.98 17.61 1.28
C TYR A 121 1.94 17.04 2.70
N ALA A 122 1.74 15.73 2.84
CA ALA A 122 1.69 15.09 4.16
C ALA A 122 3.01 15.24 4.92
N VAL A 123 4.15 14.96 4.29
CA VAL A 123 5.47 15.04 4.92
C VAL A 123 5.80 16.48 5.36
N THR A 124 5.58 17.45 4.49
CA THR A 124 5.93 18.86 4.75
C THR A 124 5.02 19.50 5.80
N HIS A 125 3.72 19.17 5.80
CA HIS A 125 2.77 19.73 6.76
C HIS A 125 2.84 19.07 8.13
N LEU A 126 3.24 17.79 8.21
CA LEU A 126 3.48 17.09 9.48
C LEU A 126 4.82 17.50 10.14
N LYS A 127 5.65 18.32 9.47
CA LYS A 127 6.97 18.80 9.95
C LYS A 127 7.93 17.71 10.45
N ASP A 128 7.77 16.47 9.96
CA ASP A 128 8.72 15.41 10.25
C ASP A 128 9.97 15.58 9.37
N THR A 129 10.97 16.27 9.92
CA THR A 129 12.24 16.53 9.25
C THR A 129 13.03 15.26 8.93
N THR A 130 12.72 14.14 9.57
CA THR A 130 13.40 12.86 9.29
C THR A 130 13.01 12.30 7.92
N LEU A 131 11.76 12.52 7.49
CA LEU A 131 11.24 12.03 6.21
C LEU A 131 11.75 12.87 5.03
N VAL A 132 11.77 14.21 5.17
CA VAL A 132 12.31 15.13 4.15
C VAL A 132 13.79 14.87 3.89
N ASN A 133 14.55 14.51 4.93
CA ASN A 133 15.98 14.27 4.80
C ASN A 133 16.35 12.88 4.29
N SER A 134 15.36 12.00 4.09
CA SER A 134 15.59 10.64 3.62
C SER A 134 16.16 10.62 2.19
N GLU A 135 16.97 9.58 1.91
CA GLU A 135 17.53 9.34 0.58
C GLU A 135 16.43 9.21 -0.49
N PHE A 136 15.33 8.54 -0.15
CA PHE A 136 14.19 8.40 -1.07
C PHE A 136 13.59 9.77 -1.42
N TYR A 137 13.29 10.60 -0.43
CA TYR A 137 12.63 11.89 -0.65
C TYR A 137 13.48 12.77 -1.58
N LYS A 138 14.77 12.93 -1.28
CA LYS A 138 15.71 13.69 -2.11
C LYS A 138 15.80 13.15 -3.53
N GLN A 139 15.83 11.83 -3.69
CA GLN A 139 15.95 11.21 -5.01
C GLN A 139 14.66 11.33 -5.84
N ALA A 140 13.49 11.19 -5.20
CA ALA A 140 12.20 11.40 -5.83
C ALA A 140 12.03 12.86 -6.28
N GLU A 141 12.30 13.82 -5.39
CA GLU A 141 12.28 15.25 -5.69
C GLU A 141 13.20 15.60 -6.87
N LYS A 142 14.43 15.05 -6.88
CA LYS A 142 15.37 15.21 -7.99
C LYS A 142 14.77 14.76 -9.33
N TYR A 143 14.11 13.60 -9.39
CA TYR A 143 13.49 13.13 -10.64
C TYR A 143 12.26 13.93 -11.04
N LEU A 144 11.49 14.43 -10.08
CA LEU A 144 10.30 15.25 -10.35
C LEU A 144 10.65 16.62 -10.92
N ASN A 145 11.76 17.20 -10.46
CA ASN A 145 12.27 18.51 -10.89
C ASN A 145 13.08 18.46 -12.19
N GLN A 146 13.26 17.28 -12.80
CA GLN A 146 13.90 17.15 -14.11
C GLN A 146 12.90 17.49 -15.22
N GLU A 147 13.26 18.48 -16.05
CA GLU A 147 12.45 18.89 -17.22
C GLU A 147 12.31 17.74 -18.24
N LYS A 148 13.39 16.97 -18.43
CA LYS A 148 13.42 15.76 -19.27
C LYS A 148 14.10 14.64 -18.51
N MET A 149 13.37 13.54 -18.33
CA MET A 149 13.82 12.38 -17.58
C MET A 149 13.55 11.12 -18.40
N THR A 150 14.54 10.23 -18.49
CA THR A 150 14.37 8.90 -19.06
C THR A 150 14.77 7.88 -18.01
N ALA A 151 14.05 6.78 -17.93
CA ALA A 151 14.30 5.73 -16.96
C ALA A 151 14.81 4.47 -17.66
N ASN A 152 15.79 3.83 -17.03
CA ASN A 152 16.34 2.56 -17.50
C ASN A 152 16.27 1.56 -16.34
N SER A 153 15.68 0.38 -16.58
CA SER A 153 15.57 -0.66 -15.56
C SER A 153 16.91 -1.21 -15.07
N LYS A 154 18.01 -0.99 -15.81
CA LYS A 154 19.37 -1.37 -15.41
C LYS A 154 20.04 -0.37 -14.47
N ASP A 155 19.53 0.86 -14.36
CA ASP A 155 20.02 1.84 -13.39
C ASP A 155 19.55 1.47 -11.96
N SER A 156 20.50 1.32 -11.04
CA SER A 156 20.22 0.96 -9.65
C SER A 156 19.50 2.08 -8.89
N LEU A 157 19.76 3.35 -9.19
CA LEU A 157 19.06 4.47 -8.56
C LEU A 157 17.60 4.51 -8.97
N ILE A 158 17.32 4.28 -10.26
CA ILE A 158 15.96 4.17 -10.78
C ILE A 158 15.22 3.00 -10.13
N ARG A 159 15.83 1.81 -10.07
CA ARG A 159 15.21 0.65 -9.41
C ARG A 159 14.96 0.89 -7.91
N ASN A 160 15.94 1.45 -7.20
CA ASN A 160 15.78 1.72 -5.78
C ASN A 160 14.68 2.76 -5.52
N THR A 161 14.56 3.75 -6.40
CA THR A 161 13.50 4.77 -6.30
C THR A 161 12.13 4.20 -6.65
N GLU A 162 12.05 3.35 -7.67
CA GLU A 162 10.84 2.57 -8.01
C GLU A 162 10.33 1.76 -6.81
N PHE A 163 11.23 1.04 -6.13
CA PHE A 163 10.88 0.32 -4.91
C PHE A 163 10.55 1.25 -3.74
N GLY A 164 11.26 2.38 -3.62
CA GLY A 164 10.99 3.42 -2.61
C GLY A 164 9.60 4.02 -2.73
N PHE A 165 9.16 4.35 -3.95
CA PHE A 165 7.81 4.82 -4.21
C PHE A 165 6.77 3.78 -3.74
N THR A 166 7.00 2.50 -4.04
CA THR A 166 6.12 1.42 -3.56
C THR A 166 6.11 1.31 -2.03
N GLU A 167 7.28 1.33 -1.39
CA GLU A 167 7.41 1.27 0.08
C GLU A 167 6.63 2.41 0.74
N HIS A 168 6.84 3.64 0.27
CA HIS A 168 6.26 4.83 0.87
C HIS A 168 4.77 4.98 0.53
N PHE A 169 4.34 4.58 -0.68
CA PHE A 169 2.93 4.48 -1.02
C PHE A 169 2.18 3.53 -0.08
N ILE A 170 2.73 2.34 0.15
CA ILE A 170 2.11 1.36 1.04
C ILE A 170 2.04 1.91 2.48
N ARG A 171 3.12 2.52 2.99
CA ARG A 171 3.10 3.14 4.32
C ARG A 171 2.03 4.22 4.41
N PHE A 172 2.08 5.18 3.48
CA PHE A 172 1.16 6.31 3.40
C PHE A 172 -0.30 5.87 3.41
N ILE A 173 -0.72 5.01 2.47
CA ILE A 173 -2.11 4.57 2.39
C ILE A 173 -2.56 3.87 3.67
N ASN A 174 -1.70 3.04 4.27
CA ASN A 174 -2.09 2.26 5.43
C ASN A 174 -2.01 3.04 6.75
N SER A 175 -1.35 4.21 6.79
CA SER A 175 -1.37 5.15 7.93
C SER A 175 -2.39 6.28 7.79
N THR A 176 -2.81 6.61 6.56
CA THR A 176 -3.72 7.73 6.29
C THR A 176 -5.19 7.31 6.36
N TYR A 177 -5.54 6.11 5.90
CA TYR A 177 -6.93 5.66 5.82
C TYR A 177 -7.26 4.62 6.88
N GLU A 178 -8.48 4.72 7.42
CA GLU A 178 -9.00 3.71 8.34
C GLU A 178 -8.98 2.32 7.69
N LYS A 179 -8.60 1.33 8.48
CA LYS A 179 -8.58 -0.07 8.12
C LYS A 179 -9.90 -0.51 7.50
N GLY A 180 -9.76 -1.01 6.27
CA GLY A 180 -10.85 -1.55 5.48
C GLY A 180 -11.35 -0.60 4.39
N TYR A 181 -11.07 0.71 4.42
CA TYR A 181 -11.55 1.58 3.34
C TYR A 181 -10.69 1.51 2.07
N VAL A 182 -9.41 1.16 2.20
CA VAL A 182 -8.53 0.87 1.06
C VAL A 182 -8.02 -0.56 1.17
N LYS A 183 -8.55 -1.47 0.34
CA LYS A 183 -8.20 -2.89 0.40
C LYS A 183 -6.81 -3.16 -0.18
N ARG A 184 -6.20 -4.26 0.24
CA ARG A 184 -4.90 -4.74 -0.31
C ARG A 184 -4.89 -4.80 -1.84
N LYS A 185 -5.90 -5.45 -2.43
CA LYS A 185 -6.02 -5.64 -3.88
C LYS A 185 -6.25 -4.33 -4.64
N GLU A 186 -6.63 -3.26 -3.95
CA GLU A 186 -6.81 -1.92 -4.55
C GLU A 186 -5.50 -1.15 -4.52
N GLN A 187 -4.73 -1.27 -3.44
CA GLN A 187 -3.36 -0.77 -3.38
C GLN A 187 -2.51 -1.34 -4.54
N GLU A 188 -2.67 -2.63 -4.84
CA GLU A 188 -2.03 -3.30 -5.99
C GLU A 188 -2.41 -2.70 -7.36
N LYS A 189 -3.61 -2.13 -7.47
CA LYS A 189 -4.19 -1.60 -8.72
C LYS A 189 -4.20 -0.08 -8.78
N PHE A 190 -3.60 0.59 -7.79
CA PHE A 190 -3.52 2.05 -7.76
C PHE A 190 -2.84 2.61 -9.00
N VAL A 191 -1.74 1.97 -9.41
CA VAL A 191 -1.15 2.16 -10.73
C VAL A 191 -1.75 1.13 -11.68
N PRO A 192 -2.24 1.53 -12.88
CA PRO A 192 -2.77 0.59 -13.86
C PRO A 192 -1.76 -0.51 -14.17
N ILE A 193 -2.24 -1.76 -14.20
CA ILE A 193 -1.40 -2.93 -14.44
C ILE A 193 -1.34 -3.25 -15.95
N LYS A 194 -2.49 -3.15 -16.63
CA LYS A 194 -2.65 -3.41 -18.06
C LYS A 194 -3.26 -2.20 -18.75
N LYS A 195 -3.00 -2.09 -20.05
CA LYS A 195 -3.78 -1.27 -20.97
C LYS A 195 -5.19 -1.86 -21.01
N ILE A 196 -6.17 -1.07 -20.61
CA ILE A 196 -7.58 -1.43 -20.59
C ILE A 196 -8.38 -0.34 -21.28
N ASP A 197 -9.47 -0.74 -21.92
CA ASP A 197 -10.44 0.20 -22.45
C ASP A 197 -10.94 1.14 -21.32
N PRO A 198 -10.90 2.47 -21.51
CA PRO A 198 -11.30 3.42 -20.48
C PRO A 198 -12.76 3.28 -20.02
N ILE A 199 -13.67 2.87 -20.91
CA ILE A 199 -15.08 2.68 -20.58
C ILE A 199 -15.26 1.44 -19.71
N VAL A 200 -14.57 0.34 -20.04
CA VAL A 200 -14.55 -0.86 -19.20
C VAL A 200 -13.95 -0.54 -17.82
N MET A 201 -12.90 0.27 -17.77
CA MET A 201 -12.29 0.71 -16.52
C MET A 201 -13.26 1.55 -15.68
N ALA A 202 -13.93 2.53 -16.30
CA ALA A 202 -14.90 3.39 -15.63
C ALA A 202 -16.07 2.58 -15.06
N ASP A 203 -16.66 1.68 -15.84
CA ASP A 203 -17.75 0.81 -15.40
C ASP A 203 -17.31 -0.07 -14.22
N SER A 204 -16.10 -0.65 -14.29
CA SER A 204 -15.54 -1.43 -13.18
C SER A 204 -15.31 -0.60 -11.91
N LEU A 205 -14.97 0.69 -11.99
CA LEU A 205 -14.76 1.54 -10.82
C LEU A 205 -16.08 1.95 -10.16
N LEU A 206 -17.13 2.14 -10.96
CA LEU A 206 -18.45 2.57 -10.49
C LEU A 206 -19.26 1.41 -9.89
N ASN A 207 -19.18 0.23 -10.49
CA ASN A 207 -20.07 -0.89 -10.17
C ASN A 207 -19.46 -1.95 -9.23
N LYS A 208 -18.20 -1.80 -8.83
CA LYS A 208 -17.52 -2.77 -7.95
C LYS A 208 -18.14 -2.76 -6.55
N LYS A 209 -18.59 -3.93 -6.09
CA LYS A 209 -19.12 -4.13 -4.73
C LYS A 209 -18.06 -4.70 -3.80
N HIS A 210 -18.08 -4.24 -2.54
CA HIS A 210 -17.29 -4.82 -1.46
C HIS A 210 -18.18 -5.66 -0.56
N SER A 211 -17.66 -6.80 -0.08
CA SER A 211 -18.43 -7.71 0.77
C SER A 211 -18.71 -7.15 2.17
N ASP A 212 -18.00 -6.10 2.57
CA ASP A 212 -18.12 -5.44 3.88
C ASP A 212 -18.61 -3.98 3.75
N ASP A 213 -19.10 -3.60 2.57
CA ASP A 213 -19.67 -2.29 2.24
C ASP A 213 -18.84 -1.06 2.67
N LYS A 214 -17.52 -1.25 2.83
CA LYS A 214 -16.55 -0.17 3.05
C LYS A 214 -15.92 0.23 1.72
N TYR A 215 -16.16 1.46 1.30
CA TYR A 215 -15.73 2.02 0.02
C TYR A 215 -14.90 3.29 0.20
N TYR A 216 -13.87 3.46 -0.61
CA TYR A 216 -12.94 4.60 -0.47
C TYR A 216 -13.63 5.97 -0.57
N GLU A 217 -14.69 6.11 -1.38
CA GLU A 217 -15.50 7.33 -1.48
C GLU A 217 -16.16 7.77 -0.17
N GLN A 218 -16.36 6.86 0.79
CA GLN A 218 -16.95 7.18 2.10
C GLN A 218 -15.97 7.92 3.03
N VAL A 219 -14.67 7.90 2.70
CA VAL A 219 -13.61 8.55 3.47
C VAL A 219 -12.80 9.54 2.62
N ASN A 220 -13.28 9.85 1.42
CA ASN A 220 -12.66 10.83 0.52
C ASN A 220 -13.73 11.52 -0.35
N ASP A 221 -14.20 12.68 0.11
CA ASP A 221 -15.27 13.45 -0.53
C ASP A 221 -14.92 13.89 -1.95
N MET A 222 -13.66 14.24 -2.20
CA MET A 222 -13.20 14.60 -3.54
C MET A 222 -13.33 13.42 -4.51
N TYR A 223 -12.92 12.22 -4.06
CA TYR A 223 -13.06 11.00 -4.84
C TYR A 223 -14.54 10.65 -5.08
N ALA A 224 -15.41 10.83 -4.07
CA ALA A 224 -16.85 10.65 -4.23
C ALA A 224 -17.42 11.59 -5.31
N GLY A 225 -17.05 12.87 -5.27
CA GLY A 225 -17.45 13.86 -6.30
C GLY A 225 -16.94 13.51 -7.70
N LEU A 226 -15.72 12.99 -7.81
CA LEU A 226 -15.18 12.51 -9.09
C LEU A 226 -15.93 11.29 -9.62
N LYS A 227 -16.32 10.34 -8.78
CA LYS A 227 -17.15 9.18 -9.19
C LYS A 227 -18.50 9.61 -9.76
N ASN A 228 -19.14 10.62 -9.16
CA ASN A 228 -20.41 11.14 -9.68
C ASN A 228 -20.26 11.71 -11.10
N ASN A 229 -19.20 12.48 -11.34
CA ASN A 229 -18.92 13.01 -12.68
C ASN A 229 -18.52 11.90 -13.67
N LEU A 230 -17.77 10.89 -13.21
CA LEU A 230 -17.44 9.73 -14.05
C LEU A 230 -18.69 8.98 -14.51
N GLN A 231 -19.69 8.81 -13.63
CA GLN A 231 -20.98 8.23 -13.98
C GLN A 231 -21.67 9.02 -15.09
N LEU A 232 -21.69 10.36 -14.99
CA LEU A 232 -22.24 11.22 -16.04
C LEU A 232 -21.58 10.99 -17.41
N TYR A 233 -20.24 10.95 -17.47
CA TYR A 233 -19.53 10.69 -18.74
C TYR A 233 -19.81 9.29 -19.29
N LEU A 234 -19.93 8.29 -18.41
CA LEU A 234 -20.26 6.93 -18.80
C LEU A 234 -21.69 6.85 -19.38
N ASP A 235 -22.64 7.56 -18.77
CA ASP A 235 -24.03 7.60 -19.23
C ASP A 235 -24.15 8.27 -20.60
N ILE A 236 -23.44 9.38 -20.83
CA ILE A 236 -23.37 10.05 -22.14
C ILE A 236 -22.80 9.11 -23.19
N THR A 237 -21.73 8.39 -22.87
CA THR A 237 -21.13 7.41 -23.78
C THR A 237 -22.11 6.29 -24.12
N LYS A 238 -22.83 5.76 -23.11
CA LYS A 238 -23.87 4.72 -23.29
C LYS A 238 -25.07 5.23 -24.10
N ALA A 239 -25.35 6.53 -24.07
CA ALA A 239 -26.42 7.18 -24.82
C ALA A 239 -26.06 7.51 -26.29
N GLY A 240 -24.88 7.12 -26.77
CA GLY A 240 -24.44 7.37 -28.16
C GLY A 240 -23.37 8.46 -28.29
N GLY A 241 -22.85 8.97 -27.18
CA GLY A 241 -21.76 9.95 -27.16
C GLY A 241 -22.24 11.39 -27.34
N TRP A 242 -21.27 12.30 -27.48
CA TRP A 242 -21.55 13.72 -27.69
C TRP A 242 -22.01 13.96 -29.14
N PRO A 243 -23.01 14.85 -29.35
CA PRO A 243 -23.33 15.30 -30.70
C PRO A 243 -22.10 15.99 -31.31
N THR A 244 -21.82 15.65 -32.56
CA THR A 244 -20.76 16.33 -33.34
C THR A 244 -21.22 17.73 -33.71
N ILE A 245 -20.31 18.72 -33.55
CA ILE A 245 -20.53 20.11 -33.97
C ILE A 245 -20.29 20.24 -35.48
#